data_AF-A0A1B9P7Z8-F1
#
_entry.id   AF-A0A1B9P7Z8-F1
#
_cell.length_a   1.000
_cell.length_b   1.000
_cell.length_c   1.000
_cell.angle_alpha   90.00
_cell.angle_beta   90.00
_cell.angle_gamma   90.00
#
_symmetry.space_group_name_H-M   'P 1'
#
loop_
_entity.id
_entity.type
_entity.pdbx_description
1 polymer ?
#
loop_
_entity_poly.entity_id
_entity_poly.type
_entity_poly.pdbx_seq_one_letter_code
_entity_poly.pdbx_strand_id
1 'polypeptide(L)'
;MNKKQQRLIAQFYASLDETTTSELTSEQQKSIERAIIATGLGSNNKVDIRKSISIFNKRYFFVFLLGRDFRQQLRNESPFAVFIMTLLIALGVLSLFSLAVVTLYLIKSALGIDIFPNFSFGIWDWFKELIHIA
;
A
#
# COMPACT_ATOMS: atom_id res chain seq x y z
N MET A 1 19.31 -30.58 -4.80
CA MET A 1 18.29 -30.36 -3.75
C MET A 1 18.96 -29.65 -2.58
N ASN A 2 18.40 -28.54 -2.07
CA ASN A 2 18.98 -27.79 -0.95
C ASN A 2 18.73 -28.53 0.39
N LYS A 3 19.60 -28.35 1.38
CA LYS A 3 19.50 -28.91 2.75
C LYS A 3 18.13 -28.68 3.39
N LYS A 4 17.49 -27.53 3.15
CA LYS A 4 16.11 -27.24 3.60
C LYS A 4 15.08 -28.19 2.97
N GLN A 5 15.18 -28.45 1.67
CA GLN A 5 14.26 -29.34 0.94
C GLN A 5 14.43 -30.79 1.41
N GLN A 6 15.68 -31.24 1.58
CA GLN A 6 15.98 -32.59 2.11
C GLN A 6 15.38 -32.82 3.49
N ARG A 7 15.49 -31.83 4.39
CA ARG A 7 14.90 -31.91 5.73
C ARG A 7 13.38 -32.00 5.70
N LEU A 8 12.72 -31.25 4.83
CA LEU A 8 11.25 -31.28 4.68
C LEU A 8 10.77 -32.64 4.17
N ILE A 9 11.44 -33.18 3.16
CA ILE A 9 11.11 -34.50 2.60
C ILE A 9 11.35 -35.60 3.64
N ALA A 10 12.49 -35.58 4.34
CA ALA A 10 12.79 -36.55 5.38
C ALA A 10 11.78 -36.49 6.54
N GLN A 11 11.38 -35.29 6.97
CA GLN A 11 10.37 -35.12 8.01
C GLN A 11 9.00 -35.66 7.57
N PHE A 12 8.63 -35.48 6.30
CA PHE A 12 7.38 -36.01 5.76
C PHE A 12 7.37 -37.54 5.76
N TYR A 13 8.41 -38.19 5.22
CA TYR A 13 8.49 -39.65 5.21
C TYR A 13 8.60 -40.26 6.61
N ALA A 14 9.27 -39.57 7.55
CA ALA A 14 9.31 -40.00 8.95
C ALA A 14 7.93 -39.92 9.67
N SER A 15 6.97 -39.17 9.10
CA SER A 15 5.61 -39.06 9.63
C SER A 15 4.60 -40.01 8.99
N LEU A 16 4.98 -40.63 7.87
CA LEU A 16 4.18 -41.67 7.21
C LEU A 16 4.37 -42.99 7.94
N ASP A 17 3.32 -43.82 7.94
CA ASP A 17 3.42 -45.20 8.36
C ASP A 17 4.29 -46.01 7.38
N GLU A 18 5.01 -47.00 7.91
CA GLU A 18 5.93 -47.83 7.12
C GLU A 18 5.19 -48.61 6.02
N THR A 19 3.96 -49.04 6.30
CA THR A 19 3.09 -49.74 5.34
C THR A 19 2.79 -48.88 4.12
N THR A 20 2.28 -47.67 4.31
CA THR A 20 1.99 -46.73 3.21
C THR A 20 3.26 -46.37 2.46
N THR A 21 4.38 -46.16 3.16
CA THR A 21 5.66 -45.81 2.52
C THR A 21 6.14 -46.91 1.57
N SER A 22 5.94 -48.18 1.95
CA SER A 22 6.32 -49.35 1.14
C SER A 22 5.42 -49.58 -0.08
N GLU A 23 4.17 -49.09 -0.04
CA GLU A 23 3.20 -49.21 -1.13
C GLU A 23 3.34 -48.12 -2.20
N LEU A 24 4.10 -47.05 -1.91
CA LEU A 24 4.30 -45.95 -2.86
C LEU A 24 5.18 -46.36 -4.04
N THR A 25 4.66 -46.18 -5.25
CA THR A 25 5.47 -46.32 -6.48
C THR A 25 6.46 -45.17 -6.64
N SER A 26 7.53 -45.41 -7.41
CA SER A 26 8.57 -44.41 -7.68
C SER A 26 8.03 -43.12 -8.33
N GLU A 27 6.95 -43.20 -9.09
CA GLU A 27 6.31 -42.03 -9.72
C GLU A 27 5.49 -41.22 -8.70
N GLN A 28 4.78 -41.91 -7.80
CA GLN A 28 4.05 -41.28 -6.70
C GLN A 28 5.00 -40.59 -5.74
N GLN A 29 6.12 -41.24 -5.37
CA GLN A 29 7.16 -40.64 -4.52
C GLN A 29 7.69 -39.33 -5.13
N LYS A 30 8.07 -39.33 -6.41
CA LYS A 30 8.54 -38.11 -7.10
C LYS A 30 7.49 -37.00 -7.14
N SER A 31 6.21 -37.36 -7.32
CA SER A 31 5.12 -36.38 -7.35
C SER A 31 4.90 -35.75 -5.98
N ILE A 32 4.96 -36.55 -4.93
CA ILE A 32 4.89 -36.12 -3.53
C ILE A 32 6.05 -35.19 -3.18
N GLU A 33 7.29 -35.55 -3.51
CA GLU A 33 8.46 -34.71 -3.27
C GLU A 33 8.34 -33.33 -3.95
N ARG A 34 7.87 -33.31 -5.21
CA ARG A 34 7.62 -32.04 -5.94
C ARG A 34 6.56 -31.19 -5.24
N ALA A 35 5.46 -31.81 -4.79
CA ALA A 35 4.40 -31.12 -4.08
C ALA A 35 4.87 -30.54 -2.73
N ILE A 36 5.67 -31.30 -1.98
CA ILE A 36 6.28 -30.88 -0.70
C ILE A 36 7.22 -29.70 -0.94
N ILE A 37 8.06 -29.76 -1.96
CA ILE A 37 8.99 -28.67 -2.30
C ILE A 37 8.20 -27.41 -2.70
N ALA A 38 7.19 -27.54 -3.57
CA ALA A 38 6.38 -26.42 -4.02
C ALA A 38 5.63 -25.74 -2.87
N THR A 39 5.08 -26.53 -1.93
CA THR A 39 4.28 -26.02 -0.81
C THR A 39 5.17 -25.48 0.33
N GLY A 40 6.26 -26.18 0.66
CA GLY A 40 7.15 -25.83 1.77
C GLY A 40 8.02 -24.59 1.53
N LEU A 41 8.21 -24.17 0.28
CA LEU A 41 8.94 -22.95 -0.08
C LEU A 41 8.09 -21.66 0.05
N GLY A 42 6.75 -21.78 0.11
CA GLY A 42 5.84 -20.64 0.30
C GLY A 42 5.85 -20.07 1.72
N SER A 43 6.32 -20.83 2.72
CA SER A 43 6.54 -20.37 4.10
C SER A 43 7.89 -19.67 4.21
N ASN A 44 7.99 -18.52 3.55
CA ASN A 44 9.17 -17.66 3.59
C ASN A 44 8.95 -16.47 4.53
N ASN A 45 8.27 -16.70 5.66
CA ASN A 45 8.20 -15.72 6.74
C ASN A 45 9.62 -15.58 7.31
N LYS A 46 10.27 -14.44 7.04
CA LYS A 46 11.68 -14.21 7.41
C LYS A 46 11.94 -14.37 8.91
N VAL A 47 10.94 -14.16 9.76
CA VAL A 47 11.02 -14.35 11.21
C VAL A 47 9.71 -14.93 11.73
N ASP A 48 9.74 -16.18 12.20
CA ASP A 48 8.66 -16.83 12.95
C ASP A 48 9.23 -17.27 14.31
N ILE A 49 8.97 -16.46 15.35
CA ILE A 49 9.36 -16.78 16.73
C ILE A 49 8.11 -17.16 17.49
N ARG A 50 7.99 -18.45 17.82
CA ARG A 50 6.95 -18.98 18.70
C ARG A 50 7.63 -19.51 19.95
N LYS A 51 7.43 -18.82 21.07
CA LYS A 51 7.96 -19.21 22.37
C LYS A 51 6.78 -19.42 23.31
N SER A 52 6.78 -20.55 24.01
CA SER A 52 5.90 -20.76 25.16
C SER A 52 6.71 -20.53 26.42
N ILE A 53 6.21 -19.70 27.32
CA ILE A 53 6.82 -19.45 28.62
C ILE A 53 5.81 -19.87 29.68
N SER A 54 6.22 -20.75 30.58
CA SER A 54 5.41 -21.12 31.73
C SER A 54 5.73 -20.16 32.88
N ILE A 55 4.75 -19.37 33.29
CA ILE A 55 4.85 -18.45 34.43
C ILE A 55 3.86 -18.92 35.49
N PHE A 56 4.39 -19.28 36.65
CA PHE A 56 3.66 -19.98 37.71
C PHE A 56 2.95 -21.24 37.18
N ASN A 57 1.64 -21.34 37.34
CA ASN A 57 0.80 -22.47 36.93
C ASN A 57 0.08 -22.24 35.60
N LYS A 58 0.48 -21.23 34.82
CA LYS A 58 -0.15 -20.86 33.54
C LYS A 58 0.88 -20.80 32.43
N ARG A 59 0.48 -21.28 31.25
CA ARG A 59 1.30 -21.27 30.04
C ARG A 59 0.90 -20.06 29.18
N TYR A 60 1.86 -19.20 28.91
CA TYR A 60 1.69 -18.05 28.04
C TYR A 60 2.44 -18.31 26.73
N PHE A 61 1.83 -17.91 25.62
CA PHE A 61 2.41 -18.05 24.29
C PHE A 61 2.75 -16.68 23.74
N PHE A 62 3.99 -16.54 23.28
CA PHE A 62 4.49 -15.39 22.56
C PHE A 62 4.68 -15.80 21.11
N VAL A 63 3.95 -15.15 20.21
CA VAL A 63 4.05 -15.35 18.76
C VAL A 63 4.45 -14.02 18.14
N PHE A 64 5.65 -14.00 17.57
CA PHE A 64 6.17 -12.85 16.85
C PHE A 64 6.43 -13.26 15.39
N LEU A 65 5.58 -12.74 14.51
CA LEU A 65 5.66 -12.94 13.07
C LEU A 65 6.12 -11.63 12.45
N LEU A 66 7.27 -11.63 11.78
CA LEU A 66 7.77 -10.48 11.05
C LEU A 66 8.24 -10.92 9.66
N GLY A 67 7.60 -10.35 8.65
CA GLY A 67 7.83 -10.70 7.26
C GLY A 67 7.28 -9.63 6.34
N ARG A 68 7.90 -9.47 5.16
CA ARG A 68 7.36 -8.63 4.10
C ARG A 68 6.27 -9.44 3.40
N ASP A 69 5.03 -8.94 3.41
CA ASP A 69 3.96 -9.57 2.66
C ASP A 69 4.24 -9.41 1.16
N PHE A 70 4.40 -10.54 0.47
CA PHE A 70 4.62 -10.61 -0.98
C PHE A 70 3.40 -11.16 -1.72
N ARG A 71 2.30 -11.45 -1.01
CA ARG A 71 1.06 -11.88 -1.65
C ARG A 71 0.52 -10.67 -2.41
N GLN A 72 0.40 -10.81 -3.72
CA GLN A 72 -0.11 -9.80 -4.64
C GLN A 72 -1.29 -9.06 -4.01
N GLN A 73 -1.07 -7.79 -3.66
CA GLN A 73 -2.12 -6.91 -3.17
C GLN A 73 -3.18 -6.79 -4.27
N LEU A 74 -4.35 -7.34 -4.01
CA LEU A 74 -5.58 -6.95 -4.69
C LEU A 74 -5.77 -5.45 -4.44
N ARG A 75 -5.36 -4.65 -5.41
CA ARG A 75 -5.64 -3.21 -5.60
C ARG A 75 -5.67 -2.38 -4.30
N ASN A 76 -4.54 -2.31 -3.60
CA ASN A 76 -4.34 -1.26 -2.62
C ASN A 76 -3.96 0.01 -3.38
N GLU A 77 -4.89 0.95 -3.46
CA GLU A 77 -4.52 2.31 -3.83
C GLU A 77 -3.51 2.82 -2.79
N SER A 78 -2.34 3.23 -3.28
CA SER A 78 -1.28 3.71 -2.39
C SER A 78 -1.82 4.89 -1.59
N PRO A 79 -1.77 4.88 -0.25
CA PRO A 79 -2.25 6.01 0.57
C PRO A 79 -1.54 7.31 0.18
N PHE A 80 -0.31 7.21 -0.32
CA PHE A 80 0.43 8.34 -0.89
C PHE A 80 -0.19 8.84 -2.21
N ALA A 81 -0.62 7.94 -3.10
CA ALA A 81 -1.28 8.33 -4.34
C ALA A 81 -2.64 9.00 -4.08
N VAL A 82 -3.41 8.47 -3.13
CA VAL A 82 -4.67 9.09 -2.69
C VAL A 82 -4.42 10.48 -2.11
N PHE A 83 -3.42 10.64 -1.24
CA PHE A 83 -3.05 11.93 -0.67
C PHE A 83 -2.68 12.98 -1.73
N ILE A 84 -1.81 12.61 -2.68
CA ILE A 84 -1.41 13.50 -3.77
C ILE A 84 -2.61 13.88 -4.65
N MET A 85 -3.48 12.92 -4.97
CA MET A 85 -4.67 13.17 -5.77
C MET A 85 -5.65 14.12 -5.06
N THR A 86 -5.90 13.91 -3.77
CA THR A 86 -6.73 14.83 -2.96
C THR A 86 -6.12 16.24 -2.90
N LEU A 87 -4.81 16.36 -2.73
CA LEU A 87 -4.11 17.65 -2.71
C LEU A 87 -4.25 18.39 -4.04
N LEU A 88 -4.06 17.69 -5.18
CA LEU A 88 -4.19 18.29 -6.51
C LEU A 88 -5.62 18.77 -6.78
N ILE A 89 -6.63 17.99 -6.38
CA ILE A 89 -8.04 18.38 -6.52
C ILE A 89 -8.33 19.62 -5.66
N ALA A 90 -7.87 19.65 -4.40
CA ALA A 90 -8.08 20.79 -3.53
C ALA A 90 -7.43 22.07 -4.08
N LEU A 91 -6.20 21.99 -4.58
CA LEU A 91 -5.50 23.12 -5.20
C LEU A 91 -6.22 23.59 -6.48
N GLY A 92 -6.70 22.66 -7.31
CA GLY A 92 -7.48 22.98 -8.50
C GLY A 92 -8.77 23.75 -8.18
N VAL A 93 -9.52 23.28 -7.18
CA VAL A 93 -10.75 23.96 -6.72
C VAL A 93 -10.44 25.34 -6.16
N LEU A 94 -9.41 25.48 -5.32
CA LEU A 94 -9.01 26.78 -4.76
C LEU A 94 -8.58 27.76 -5.85
N SER A 95 -7.83 27.30 -6.84
CA SER A 95 -7.40 28.12 -7.98
C SER A 95 -8.60 28.60 -8.81
N LEU A 96 -9.56 27.72 -9.12
CA LEU A 96 -10.77 28.08 -9.85
C LEU A 96 -11.64 29.07 -9.07
N PHE A 97 -11.80 28.86 -7.76
CA PHE A 97 -12.53 29.79 -6.90
C PHE A 97 -11.87 31.16 -6.87
N SER A 98 -10.55 31.22 -6.72
CA SER A 98 -9.79 32.47 -6.70
C SER A 98 -9.92 33.21 -8.02
N LEU A 99 -9.82 32.49 -9.15
CA LEU A 99 -10.02 33.07 -10.48
C LEU A 99 -11.43 33.62 -10.67
N ALA A 100 -12.46 32.91 -10.19
CA ALA A 100 -13.84 33.38 -10.24
C ALA A 100 -14.02 34.68 -9.43
N VAL A 101 -13.45 34.75 -8.22
CA VAL A 101 -13.48 35.95 -7.37
C VAL A 101 -12.78 37.13 -8.05
N VAL A 102 -11.58 36.91 -8.61
CA VAL A 102 -10.84 37.96 -9.34
C VAL A 102 -11.64 38.42 -10.55
N THR A 103 -12.23 37.51 -11.32
CA THR A 103 -13.05 37.86 -12.49
C THR A 103 -14.26 38.70 -12.10
N LEU A 104 -14.99 38.30 -11.06
CA LEU A 104 -16.13 39.06 -10.53
C LEU A 104 -15.69 40.44 -10.01
N TYR A 105 -14.53 40.52 -9.35
CA TYR A 105 -13.96 41.79 -8.90
C TYR A 105 -13.64 42.72 -10.09
N LEU A 106 -13.04 42.21 -11.16
CA LEU A 106 -12.74 42.99 -12.36
C LEU A 106 -14.02 43.49 -13.05
N ILE A 107 -15.05 42.64 -13.17
CA ILE A 107 -16.36 43.04 -13.71
C ILE A 107 -16.98 44.15 -12.86
N LYS A 108 -16.99 43.98 -11.53
CA LYS A 108 -17.46 45.00 -10.57
C LYS A 108 -16.70 46.31 -10.73
N SER A 109 -15.38 46.25 -10.89
CA SER A 109 -14.50 47.41 -11.08
C SER A 109 -14.73 48.10 -12.43
N ALA A 110 -14.96 47.33 -13.51
CA ALA A 110 -15.25 47.86 -14.84
C ALA A 110 -16.63 48.56 -14.91
N LEU A 111 -17.61 48.08 -14.14
CA LEU A 111 -18.94 48.69 -14.01
C LEU A 111 -18.96 49.95 -13.14
N GLY A 112 -17.84 50.32 -12.51
CA GLY A 112 -17.73 51.51 -11.66
C GLY A 112 -18.52 51.42 -10.34
N ILE A 113 -18.94 50.23 -9.93
CA ILE A 113 -19.69 50.03 -8.68
C ILE A 113 -18.71 50.03 -7.52
N ASP A 114 -18.74 51.07 -6.69
CA ASP A 114 -17.78 51.26 -5.60
C ASP A 114 -18.32 50.81 -4.23
N ILE A 115 -18.22 49.51 -3.95
CA ILE A 115 -18.65 48.91 -2.67
C ILE A 115 -17.75 49.35 -1.50
N PHE A 116 -16.50 49.73 -1.77
CA PHE A 116 -15.52 50.18 -0.77
C PHE A 116 -14.86 51.48 -1.24
N PRO A 117 -15.42 52.65 -0.91
CA PRO A 117 -15.01 53.94 -1.48
C PRO A 117 -13.57 54.38 -1.15
N ASN A 118 -12.85 53.66 -0.28
CA ASN A 118 -11.48 53.97 0.13
C ASN A 118 -10.51 52.77 0.07
N PHE A 119 -10.92 51.64 -0.53
CA PHE A 119 -10.07 50.45 -0.59
C PHE A 119 -10.25 49.70 -1.91
N SER A 120 -9.24 49.77 -2.77
CA SER A 120 -9.13 48.98 -3.98
C SER A 120 -7.85 48.14 -3.92
N PHE A 121 -7.91 46.90 -4.40
CA PHE A 121 -6.77 45.98 -4.38
C PHE A 121 -5.70 46.30 -5.46
N GLY A 122 -5.88 47.34 -6.29
CA GLY A 122 -4.95 47.71 -7.37
C GLY A 122 -4.90 46.75 -8.58
N ILE A 123 -5.60 45.61 -8.52
CA ILE A 123 -5.61 44.57 -9.57
C ILE A 123 -6.15 45.10 -10.91
N TRP A 124 -7.11 46.04 -10.87
CA TRP A 124 -7.69 46.64 -12.08
C TRP A 124 -6.72 47.55 -12.81
N ASP A 125 -5.93 48.33 -12.07
CA ASP A 125 -4.93 49.22 -12.67
C ASP A 125 -3.77 48.41 -13.26
N TRP A 126 -3.32 47.36 -12.57
CA TRP A 126 -2.37 46.38 -13.11
C TRP A 126 -2.89 45.70 -14.40
N PHE A 127 -4.18 45.32 -14.43
CA PHE A 127 -4.79 44.73 -15.62
C PHE A 127 -4.85 45.70 -16.80
N LYS A 128 -5.22 46.96 -16.57
CA LYS A 128 -5.19 48.00 -17.61
C LYS A 128 -3.79 48.23 -18.14
N GLU A 129 -2.79 48.26 -17.27
CA GLU A 129 -1.38 48.40 -17.67
C GLU A 129 -0.93 47.23 -18.54
N LEU A 130 -1.33 46.00 -18.19
CA LEU A 130 -1.04 44.80 -18.98
C LEU A 130 -1.72 44.81 -20.36
N ILE A 131 -2.95 45.30 -20.47
CA ILE A 131 -3.66 45.45 -21.76
C ILE A 131 -3.10 46.60 -22.60
N HIS A 132 -2.69 47.71 -21.98
CA HIS A 132 -2.15 48.86 -22.70
C HIS A 132 -0.74 48.63 -23.29
N ILE A 133 -0.05 47.57 -22.87
CA ILE A 133 1.28 47.17 -23.36
C ILE A 133 1.19 46.08 -24.44
N ALA A 134 -0.01 45.55 -24.72
CA ALA A 134 -0.29 44.63 -25.83
C ALA A 134 -0.87 45.38 -27.05
#